data_AF-A0A935NXU2-F1
#
_entry.id   AF-A0A935NXU2-F1
#
_cell.length_a   1.000
_cell.length_b   1.000
_cell.length_c   1.000
_cell.angle_alpha   90.00
_cell.angle_beta   90.00
_cell.angle_gamma   90.00
#
_symmetry.space_group_name_H-M   'P 1'
#
loop_
_entity.id
_entity.type
_entity.pdbx_description
1 polymer ?
#
loop_
_entity_poly.entity_id
_entity_poly.type
_entity_poly.pdbx_seq_one_letter_code
_entity_poly.pdbx_strand_id
1 'polypeptide(L)'
;MKLRRSRETMLAALALLVGTLVACAPRVPPPVTAVDVSWARTRWPEISQADLEHGRKLLQSKCGGSCHRPPMPSEQPAEDWPTHVAEMAERSGLTPHTQKVLEQYLVTLARAEATASQAR
;
A
#
# COMPACT_ATOMS: atom_id res chain seq x y z
N MET A 1 0.27 20.87 -49.37
CA MET A 1 0.52 19.50 -48.85
C MET A 1 1.61 19.39 -47.77
N LYS A 2 2.63 20.27 -47.69
CA LYS A 2 3.72 20.14 -46.68
C LYS A 2 3.30 20.45 -45.22
N LEU A 3 2.43 21.44 -44.97
CA LEU A 3 2.02 21.83 -43.61
C LEU A 3 1.10 20.81 -42.89
N ARG A 4 0.37 19.97 -43.62
CA ARG A 4 -0.58 19.00 -43.04
C ARG A 4 0.17 17.83 -42.39
N ARG A 5 1.23 17.37 -43.06
CA ARG A 5 2.14 16.31 -42.61
C ARG A 5 2.90 16.70 -41.32
N SER A 6 3.30 17.97 -41.20
CA SER A 6 4.00 18.50 -40.01
C SER A 6 3.10 18.60 -38.77
N ARG A 7 1.80 18.88 -38.95
CA ARG A 7 0.82 18.91 -37.86
C ARG A 7 0.49 17.51 -37.36
N GLU A 8 0.38 16.54 -38.26
CA GLU A 8 0.15 15.12 -37.93
C GLU A 8 1.33 14.51 -37.16
N THR A 9 2.57 14.82 -37.55
CA THR A 9 3.77 14.36 -36.81
C THR A 9 3.91 15.04 -35.45
N MET A 10 3.54 16.31 -35.32
CA MET A 10 3.63 17.05 -34.07
C MET A 10 2.54 16.60 -33.06
N LEU A 11 1.33 16.30 -33.54
CA LEU A 11 0.26 15.72 -32.73
C LEU A 11 0.58 14.29 -32.28
N ALA A 12 1.18 13.47 -33.15
CA ALA A 12 1.61 12.12 -32.80
C ALA A 12 2.75 12.14 -31.76
N ALA A 13 3.72 13.05 -31.91
CA ALA A 13 4.81 13.22 -30.94
C ALA A 13 4.30 13.71 -29.57
N LEU A 14 3.32 14.62 -29.56
CA LEU A 14 2.70 15.10 -28.31
C LEU A 14 1.86 14.01 -27.63
N ALA A 15 1.13 13.19 -28.40
CA ALA A 15 0.38 12.06 -27.87
C ALA A 15 1.28 10.96 -27.26
N LEU A 16 2.45 10.71 -27.87
CA LEU A 16 3.44 9.76 -27.33
C LEU A 16 4.06 10.27 -26.02
N LEU A 17 4.26 11.59 -25.88
CA LEU A 17 4.84 12.20 -24.68
C LEU A 17 3.85 12.21 -23.49
N VAL A 18 2.55 12.35 -23.76
CA VAL A 18 1.50 12.33 -22.72
C VAL A 18 1.22 10.90 -22.22
N GLY A 19 1.43 9.88 -23.05
CA GLY A 19 1.20 8.47 -22.68
C GLY A 19 2.15 7.88 -21.64
N THR A 20 3.34 8.47 -21.43
CA THR A 20 4.37 7.89 -20.53
C THR A 20 4.22 8.31 -19.06
N LEU A 21 3.36 9.28 -18.73
CA LEU A 21 3.23 9.82 -17.37
C LEU A 21 2.27 9.02 -16.46
N VAL A 22 1.54 8.02 -16.99
CA VAL A 22 0.49 7.30 -16.22
C VAL A 22 1.06 6.15 -15.37
N ALA A 23 2.33 5.76 -15.55
CA ALA A 23 2.89 4.57 -14.90
C ALA A 23 3.52 4.81 -13.50
N CYS A 24 3.56 6.05 -13.00
CA CYS A 24 4.28 6.40 -11.76
C CYS A 24 3.37 6.96 -10.65
N ALA A 25 2.12 6.51 -10.53
CA ALA A 25 1.32 6.85 -9.36
C ALA A 25 1.93 6.19 -8.08
N PRO A 26 2.25 6.96 -7.02
CA PRO A 26 2.78 6.39 -5.79
C PRO A 26 1.70 5.55 -5.10
N ARG A 27 2.06 4.33 -4.69
CA ARG A 27 1.22 3.54 -3.79
C ARG A 27 1.38 4.05 -2.37
N VAL A 28 0.34 4.71 -1.88
CA VAL A 28 0.27 5.25 -0.53
C VAL A 28 -0.58 4.31 0.31
N PRO A 29 -0.06 3.74 1.41
CA PRO A 29 -0.85 2.93 2.33
C PRO A 29 -2.07 3.70 2.87
N PRO A 30 -3.26 3.06 2.94
CA PRO A 30 -4.51 3.72 3.32
C PRO A 30 -4.45 4.26 4.76
N PRO A 31 -5.03 5.44 5.01
CA PRO A 31 -5.04 6.06 6.34
C PRO A 31 -5.84 5.22 7.35
N VAL A 32 -5.49 5.33 8.62
CA VAL A 32 -6.20 4.63 9.71
C VAL A 32 -7.43 5.41 10.16
N THR A 33 -8.57 4.73 10.22
CA THR A 33 -9.85 5.26 10.71
C THR A 33 -10.19 4.75 12.11
N ALA A 34 -11.18 5.37 12.76
CA ALA A 34 -11.69 4.90 14.06
C ALA A 34 -12.35 3.51 13.98
N VAL A 35 -12.91 3.17 12.82
CA VAL A 35 -13.48 1.83 12.57
C VAL A 35 -12.35 0.82 12.60
N ASP A 36 -11.23 1.05 11.92
CA ASP A 36 -10.09 0.12 11.91
C ASP A 36 -9.60 -0.23 13.32
N VAL A 37 -9.59 0.76 14.23
CA VAL A 37 -9.24 0.53 15.65
C VAL A 37 -10.20 -0.43 16.32
N SER A 38 -11.50 -0.37 16.04
CA SER A 38 -12.47 -1.29 16.63
C SER A 38 -12.25 -2.73 16.15
N TRP A 39 -11.92 -2.92 14.86
CA TRP A 39 -11.53 -4.22 14.32
C TRP A 39 -10.22 -4.71 14.91
N ALA A 40 -9.22 -3.85 15.02
CA ALA A 40 -7.92 -4.21 15.58
C ALA A 40 -8.06 -4.67 17.04
N ARG A 41 -8.92 -4.01 17.82
CA ARG A 41 -9.18 -4.34 19.23
C ARG A 41 -9.81 -5.71 19.44
N THR A 42 -10.43 -6.32 18.43
CA THR A 42 -10.92 -7.71 18.56
C THR A 42 -9.77 -8.71 18.68
N ARG A 43 -8.57 -8.36 18.22
CA ARG A 43 -7.35 -9.20 18.28
C ARG A 43 -6.29 -8.63 19.23
N TRP A 44 -6.18 -7.31 19.32
CA TRP A 44 -5.22 -6.59 20.17
C TRP A 44 -5.97 -5.56 21.04
N PRO A 45 -6.52 -5.96 22.21
CA PRO A 45 -7.42 -5.11 22.99
C PRO A 45 -6.89 -3.71 23.34
N GLU A 46 -5.58 -3.61 23.59
CA GLU A 46 -4.91 -2.36 23.97
C GLU A 46 -4.46 -1.50 22.79
N ILE A 47 -4.70 -1.92 21.54
CA ILE A 47 -4.21 -1.17 20.38
C ILE A 47 -4.94 0.17 20.24
N SER A 48 -4.15 1.19 19.92
CA SER A 48 -4.63 2.56 19.67
C SER A 48 -4.56 2.93 18.19
N GLN A 49 -5.24 4.02 17.82
CA GLN A 49 -5.10 4.59 16.48
C GLN A 49 -3.66 5.02 16.18
N ALA A 50 -2.93 5.47 17.21
CA ALA A 50 -1.55 5.90 17.07
C ALA A 50 -0.62 4.73 16.71
N ASP A 51 -0.88 3.53 17.24
CA ASP A 51 -0.11 2.32 16.93
C ASP A 51 -0.31 1.89 15.48
N LEU A 52 -1.56 1.89 15.00
CA LEU A 52 -1.86 1.58 13.60
C LEU A 52 -1.28 2.62 12.65
N GLU A 53 -1.36 3.92 12.99
CA GLU A 53 -0.79 4.98 12.16
C GLU A 53 0.76 4.92 12.17
N HIS A 54 1.36 4.48 13.27
CA HIS A 54 2.78 4.15 13.30
C HIS A 54 3.09 3.04 12.29
N GLY A 55 2.33 1.95 12.29
CA GLY A 55 2.49 0.86 11.33
C GLY A 55 2.39 1.32 9.88
N ARG A 56 1.42 2.20 9.57
CA ARG A 56 1.28 2.83 8.24
C ARG A 56 2.53 3.60 7.81
N LYS A 57 3.04 4.46 8.70
CA LYS A 57 4.26 5.26 8.45
C LYS A 57 5.49 4.38 8.32
N LEU A 58 5.56 3.31 9.10
CA LEU A 58 6.67 2.38 9.05
C LEU A 58 6.67 1.62 7.72
N LEU A 59 5.52 1.15 7.25
CA LEU A 59 5.36 0.53 5.93
C LEU A 59 5.84 1.48 4.81
N GLN A 60 5.40 2.73 4.84
CA GLN A 60 5.80 3.73 3.85
C GLN A 60 7.32 4.01 3.87
N SER A 61 7.91 4.14 5.06
CA SER A 61 9.32 4.54 5.21
C SER A 61 10.31 3.39 4.99
N LYS A 62 9.96 2.17 5.41
CA LYS A 62 10.84 1.00 5.28
C LYS A 62 10.67 0.28 3.95
N CYS A 63 9.46 0.25 3.40
CA CYS A 63 9.13 -0.54 2.22
C CYS A 63 8.87 0.29 0.95
N GLY A 64 8.96 1.63 1.02
CA GLY A 64 8.62 2.58 -0.06
C GLY A 64 9.56 2.60 -1.27
N GLY A 65 9.99 1.45 -1.80
CA GLY A 65 10.81 1.35 -3.01
C GLY A 65 12.28 0.96 -2.78
N SER A 66 12.64 0.63 -1.55
CA SER A 66 13.99 0.18 -1.15
C SER A 66 14.38 -1.15 -1.79
N CYS A 67 13.45 -2.12 -1.85
CA CYS A 67 13.69 -3.45 -2.43
C CYS A 67 12.66 -3.83 -3.50
N HIS A 68 11.41 -3.39 -3.34
CA HIS A 68 10.32 -3.55 -4.28
C HIS A 68 9.23 -2.53 -3.95
N ARG A 69 8.11 -2.56 -4.67
CA ARG A 69 6.95 -1.73 -4.36
C ARG A 69 6.38 -2.12 -2.98
N PRO A 70 5.99 -1.17 -2.12
CA PRO A 70 5.41 -1.49 -0.83
C PRO A 70 4.10 -2.29 -1.01
N PRO A 71 3.89 -3.33 -0.20
CA PRO A 71 2.64 -4.08 -0.21
C PRO A 71 1.47 -3.19 0.25
N MET A 72 0.30 -3.37 -0.34
CA MET A 72 -0.95 -2.77 0.10
C MET A 72 -1.75 -3.79 0.93
N PRO A 73 -2.44 -3.38 2.02
CA PRO A 73 -3.21 -4.30 2.84
C PRO A 73 -4.22 -5.16 2.06
N SER A 74 -4.80 -4.62 0.99
CA SER A 74 -5.78 -5.31 0.14
C SER A 74 -5.20 -6.39 -0.78
N GLU A 75 -3.87 -6.55 -0.85
CA GLU A 75 -3.24 -7.51 -1.77
C GLU A 75 -3.24 -8.94 -1.25
N GLN A 76 -3.45 -9.14 0.04
CA GLN A 76 -3.52 -10.45 0.67
C GLN A 76 -4.68 -10.50 1.66
N PRO A 77 -5.26 -11.70 1.88
CA PRO A 77 -6.15 -11.94 3.01
C PRO A 77 -5.51 -11.55 4.34
N ALA A 78 -6.34 -11.15 5.30
CA ALA A 78 -5.88 -10.68 6.61
C ALA A 78 -5.07 -11.75 7.35
N GLU A 79 -5.45 -13.01 7.19
CA GLU A 79 -4.84 -14.20 7.78
C GLU A 79 -3.47 -14.56 7.20
N ASP A 80 -3.17 -14.12 5.97
CA ASP A 80 -1.93 -14.48 5.26
C ASP A 80 -0.79 -13.49 5.54
N TRP A 81 -1.13 -12.25 5.95
CA TRP A 81 -0.13 -11.22 6.27
C TRP A 81 0.93 -11.62 7.30
N PRO A 82 0.62 -12.33 8.42
CA PRO A 82 1.64 -12.74 9.38
C PRO A 82 2.77 -13.56 8.74
N THR A 83 2.43 -14.50 7.86
CA THR A 83 3.40 -15.32 7.12
C THR A 83 4.25 -14.46 6.18
N HIS A 84 3.62 -13.61 5.38
CA HIS A 84 4.34 -12.72 4.46
C HIS A 84 5.26 -11.73 5.18
N VAL A 85 4.82 -11.15 6.31
CA VAL A 85 5.66 -10.23 7.09
C VAL A 85 6.83 -10.98 7.72
N ALA A 86 6.65 -12.24 8.16
CA ALA A 86 7.75 -13.06 8.68
C ALA A 86 8.82 -13.33 7.60
N GLU A 87 8.41 -13.71 6.40
CA GLU A 87 9.33 -13.92 5.27
C GLU A 87 10.06 -12.62 4.88
N MET A 88 9.35 -11.48 4.87
CA MET A 88 9.97 -10.17 4.64
C MET A 88 10.95 -9.80 5.77
N ALA A 89 10.62 -10.10 7.01
CA ALA A 89 11.45 -9.81 8.18
C ALA A 89 12.78 -10.57 8.11
N GLU A 90 12.75 -11.85 7.75
CA GLU A 90 13.95 -12.67 7.55
C GLU A 90 14.86 -12.09 6.46
N ARG A 91 14.27 -11.73 5.31
CA ARG A 91 15.02 -11.25 4.14
C ARG A 91 15.59 -9.84 4.30
N SER A 92 14.91 -8.98 5.07
CA SER A 92 15.28 -7.57 5.22
C SER A 92 15.84 -7.21 6.60
N GLY A 93 15.93 -8.17 7.51
CA GLY A 93 16.45 -7.97 8.86
C GLY A 93 15.55 -7.07 9.72
N LEU A 94 14.21 -7.17 9.57
CA LEU A 94 13.31 -6.43 10.44
C LEU A 94 13.42 -6.94 11.87
N THR A 95 13.39 -6.02 12.83
CA THR A 95 13.33 -6.41 14.24
C THR A 95 11.97 -7.05 14.55
N PRO A 96 11.89 -7.94 15.57
CA PRO A 96 10.61 -8.53 15.96
C PRO A 96 9.53 -7.50 16.30
N HIS A 97 9.92 -6.38 16.90
CA HIS A 97 9.00 -5.27 17.17
C HIS A 97 8.47 -4.64 15.88
N THR A 98 9.34 -4.39 14.90
CA THR A 98 8.97 -3.82 13.60
C THR A 98 8.02 -4.74 12.84
N GLN A 99 8.33 -6.04 12.82
CA GLN A 99 7.46 -7.07 12.23
C GLN A 99 6.07 -7.03 12.85
N LYS A 100 5.98 -7.03 14.19
CA LYS A 100 4.70 -6.99 14.89
C LYS A 100 3.88 -5.75 14.52
N VAL A 101 4.51 -4.58 14.48
CA VAL A 101 3.84 -3.31 14.14
C VAL A 101 3.31 -3.31 12.69
N LEU A 102 4.08 -3.87 11.74
CA LEU A 102 3.64 -4.03 10.36
C LEU A 102 2.47 -5.01 10.23
N GLU A 103 2.56 -6.16 10.90
CA GLU A 103 1.48 -7.16 10.93
C GLU A 103 0.19 -6.54 11.46
N GLN A 104 0.26 -5.81 12.58
CA GLN A 104 -0.90 -5.16 13.18
C GLN A 104 -1.61 -4.21 12.20
N TYR A 105 -0.86 -3.42 11.45
CA TYR A 105 -1.41 -2.53 10.44
C TYR A 105 -2.00 -3.31 9.25
N LEU A 106 -1.21 -4.19 8.63
CA LEU A 106 -1.60 -4.89 7.40
C LEU A 106 -2.82 -5.81 7.61
N VAL A 107 -2.84 -6.58 8.69
CA VAL A 107 -3.97 -7.47 9.05
C VAL A 107 -5.25 -6.67 9.29
N THR A 108 -5.14 -5.56 10.02
CA THR A 108 -6.31 -4.72 10.35
C THR A 108 -6.93 -4.14 9.08
N LEU A 109 -6.11 -3.51 8.23
CA LEU A 109 -6.63 -2.83 7.05
C LEU A 109 -7.06 -3.81 5.95
N ALA A 110 -6.42 -4.98 5.84
CA ALA A 110 -6.89 -6.03 4.92
C ALA A 110 -8.33 -6.46 5.24
N ARG A 111 -8.66 -6.59 6.52
CA ARG A 111 -10.00 -6.96 6.97
C ARG A 111 -11.03 -5.84 6.75
N ALA A 112 -10.63 -4.59 6.98
CA ALA A 112 -11.48 -3.44 6.73
C ALA A 112 -11.85 -3.30 5.24
N GLU A 113 -10.85 -3.44 4.35
CA GLU A 113 -11.04 -3.41 2.89
C GLU A 113 -11.93 -4.56 2.39
N ALA A 114 -11.74 -5.78 2.91
CA ALA A 114 -12.58 -6.92 2.57
C ALA A 114 -14.06 -6.68 2.93
N THR A 115 -14.31 -6.06 4.09
CA THR A 115 -15.67 -5.75 4.56
C THR A 115 -16.30 -4.63 3.74
N ALA A 116 -15.53 -3.56 3.45
CA ALA A 116 -15.99 -2.46 2.61
C ALA A 116 -16.29 -2.88 1.16
N SER A 117 -15.60 -3.91 0.66
CA SER A 117 -15.83 -4.48 -0.68
C SER A 117 -17.09 -5.35 -0.75
N GLN A 118 -17.43 -6.05 0.34
CA GLN A 118 -18.64 -6.90 0.42
C GLN A 118 -19.94 -6.10 0.59
N ALA A 119 -19.86 -4.85 1.01
CA ALA A 119 -21.01 -3.97 1.20
C ALA A 119 -21.42 -3.18 -0.06
N ARG A 120 -20.74 -3.38 -1.19
CA ARG A 120 -21.02 -2.76 -2.49
C ARG A 120 -21.71 -3.74 -3.43
#